data_AF-A0A7J5EWQ4-F1
#
_entry.id   AF-A0A7J5EWQ4-F1
#
_cell.length_a   1.000
_cell.length_b   1.000
_cell.length_c   1.000
_cell.angle_alpha   90.00
_cell.angle_beta   90.00
_cell.angle_gamma   90.00
#
_symmetry.space_group_name_H-M   'P 1'
#
loop_
_entity.id
_entity.type
_entity.pdbx_description
1 polymer ?
#
loop_
_entity_poly.entity_id
_entity_poly.type
_entity_poly.pdbx_seq_one_letter_code
_entity_poly.pdbx_strand_id
1 'polypeptide(L)'
;CCDAVAGPSRDCYRAQCFATARGLAARLALPEGGWTVSFQSRLTRVPWIKPYTDEVLPELARRGVKKIAVLCPAFVADCLETLEEIGIRAAEQWTKDGGVTLELIPSLNSHPAWVDAVVNLARRV
;
A
#
# COMPACT_ATOMS: atom_id res chain seq x y z
N CYS A 1 -3.48 -8.15 17.35
CA CYS A 1 -2.20 -7.39 17.30
C CYS A 1 -2.27 -6.23 16.30
N CYS A 2 -2.90 -6.39 15.12
CA CYS A 2 -2.89 -5.34 14.07
C CYS A 2 -4.16 -4.48 14.00
N ASP A 3 -5.12 -4.71 14.89
CA ASP A 3 -6.42 -4.04 14.89
C ASP A 3 -6.38 -2.70 15.62
N ALA A 4 -5.41 -2.51 16.52
CA ALA A 4 -5.20 -1.26 17.25
C ALA A 4 -3.71 -0.98 17.39
N VAL A 5 -3.33 0.30 17.31
CA VAL A 5 -1.97 0.79 17.58
C VAL A 5 -1.92 1.26 19.03
N ALA A 6 -1.70 0.31 19.93
CA ALA A 6 -1.65 0.53 21.38
C ALA A 6 -0.60 -0.35 22.07
N GLY A 7 0.00 0.17 23.15
CA GLY A 7 1.04 -0.55 23.91
C GLY A 7 2.19 -1.03 23.00
N PRO A 8 2.60 -2.30 23.06
CA PRO A 8 3.70 -2.84 22.25
C PRO A 8 3.49 -2.75 20.72
N SER A 9 2.25 -2.62 20.25
CA SER A 9 1.97 -2.51 18.82
C SER A 9 2.23 -1.10 18.25
N ARG A 10 2.53 -0.11 19.10
CA ARG A 10 2.92 1.24 18.67
C ARG A 10 4.15 1.25 17.76
N ASP A 11 5.09 0.35 18.00
CA ASP A 11 6.32 0.27 17.21
C ASP A 11 6.29 -0.89 16.19
N CYS A 12 5.13 -1.55 16.04
CA CYS A 12 4.96 -2.64 15.10
C CYS A 12 4.65 -2.10 13.70
N TYR A 13 5.60 -2.26 12.77
CA TYR A 13 5.45 -1.87 11.35
C TYR A 13 4.12 -2.37 10.75
N ARG A 14 3.81 -3.66 10.91
CA ARG A 14 2.58 -4.24 10.37
C ARG A 14 1.33 -3.57 10.93
N ALA A 15 1.28 -3.32 12.24
CA ALA A 15 0.13 -2.66 12.87
C ALA A 15 -0.05 -1.22 12.36
N GLN A 16 1.06 -0.49 12.19
CA GLN A 16 1.07 0.86 11.62
C GLN A 16 0.58 0.88 10.17
N CYS A 17 1.03 -0.05 9.31
CA CYS A 17 0.54 -0.15 7.93
C CYS A 17 -0.98 -0.33 7.87
N PHE A 18 -1.53 -1.25 8.67
CA PHE A 18 -2.99 -1.46 8.71
C PHE A 18 -3.74 -0.26 9.28
N ALA A 19 -3.19 0.44 10.27
CA ALA A 19 -3.80 1.64 10.83
C ALA A 19 -3.83 2.78 9.81
N THR A 20 -2.74 3.03 9.09
CA THR A 20 -2.68 4.00 8.00
C THR A 20 -3.69 3.66 6.91
N ALA A 21 -3.75 2.40 6.48
CA ALA A 21 -4.70 1.97 5.44
C ALA A 21 -6.17 2.16 5.88
N ARG A 22 -6.52 1.81 7.12
CA ARG A 22 -7.86 2.08 7.69
C ARG A 22 -8.17 3.57 7.72
N GLY A 23 -7.20 4.40 8.14
CA GLY A 23 -7.35 5.85 8.18
C GLY A 23 -7.59 6.46 6.80
N LEU A 24 -6.83 6.02 5.80
CA LEU A 24 -7.00 6.43 4.40
C LEU A 24 -8.37 6.01 3.86
N ALA A 25 -8.75 4.74 4.03
CA ALA A 25 -10.04 4.23 3.57
C ALA A 25 -11.22 4.98 4.20
N ALA A 26 -11.17 5.24 5.51
CA ALA A 26 -12.18 6.03 6.19
C ALA A 26 -12.24 7.47 5.67
N ARG A 27 -11.09 8.11 5.46
CA ARG A 27 -11.03 9.51 5.01
C ARG A 27 -11.49 9.70 3.57
N LEU A 28 -11.30 8.68 2.73
CA LEU A 28 -11.76 8.61 1.34
C LEU A 28 -13.17 8.03 1.19
N ALA A 29 -13.82 7.66 2.31
CA ALA A 29 -15.14 7.00 2.32
C ALA A 29 -15.21 5.75 1.41
N LEU A 30 -14.15 4.95 1.41
CA LEU A 30 -14.12 3.71 0.63
C LEU A 30 -15.08 2.68 1.26
N PRO A 31 -15.87 1.97 0.43
CA PRO A 31 -16.79 0.95 0.93
C PRO A 31 -16.03 -0.21 1.56
N GLU A 32 -16.66 -0.87 2.53
CA GLU A 32 -16.14 -2.10 3.11
C GLU A 32 -15.98 -3.17 2.01
N GLY A 33 -14.86 -3.90 2.04
CA GLY A 33 -14.50 -4.86 1.00
C GLY A 33 -14.01 -4.23 -0.31
N GLY A 34 -14.03 -2.89 -0.45
CA GLY A 34 -13.55 -2.17 -1.63
C GLY A 34 -12.04 -1.89 -1.65
N TRP A 35 -11.31 -2.30 -0.61
CA TRP A 35 -9.86 -2.11 -0.49
C TRP A 35 -9.23 -3.26 0.30
N THR A 36 -7.92 -3.42 0.15
CA THR A 36 -7.12 -4.42 0.89
C THR A 36 -5.70 -3.89 1.08
N VAL A 37 -4.90 -4.61 1.88
CA VAL A 37 -3.48 -4.32 2.13
C VAL A 37 -2.66 -5.55 1.79
N SER A 38 -1.55 -5.35 1.10
CA SER A 38 -0.53 -6.38 0.84
C SER A 38 0.87 -5.83 1.06
N PHE A 39 1.85 -6.74 1.09
CA PHE A 39 3.26 -6.47 1.33
C PHE A 39 4.08 -7.01 0.15
N GLN A 40 5.07 -6.24 -0.28
CA GLN A 40 5.85 -6.48 -1.50
C GLN A 40 7.34 -6.65 -1.18
N SER A 41 8.16 -6.87 -2.21
CA SER A 41 9.63 -6.88 -2.13
C SER A 41 10.25 -7.96 -1.20
N ARG A 42 9.65 -9.15 -1.13
CA ARG A 42 10.26 -10.31 -0.43
C ARG A 42 11.44 -10.87 -1.25
N LEU A 43 12.58 -11.11 -0.60
CA LEU A 43 13.82 -11.56 -1.29
C LEU A 43 14.24 -13.00 -0.95
N THR A 44 13.78 -13.54 0.18
CA THR A 44 14.28 -14.82 0.71
C THR A 44 13.18 -15.86 0.80
N ARG A 45 13.58 -17.12 1.00
CA ARG A 45 12.65 -18.26 1.16
C ARG A 45 12.03 -18.39 2.55
N VAL A 46 12.42 -17.55 3.52
CA VAL A 46 11.77 -17.52 4.83
C VAL A 46 10.43 -16.79 4.73
N PRO A 47 9.44 -17.08 5.58
CA PRO A 47 8.19 -16.32 5.58
C PRO A 47 8.40 -14.84 5.92
N TRP A 48 7.85 -13.96 5.08
CA TRP A 48 7.79 -12.51 5.30
C TRP A 48 6.40 -12.10 5.81
N ILE A 49 6.20 -10.80 6.03
CA ILE A 49 4.92 -10.24 6.43
C ILE A 49 3.88 -10.45 5.32
N LYS A 50 2.72 -11.00 5.71
CA LYS A 50 1.60 -11.32 4.83
C LYS A 50 0.43 -10.32 4.96
N PRO A 51 -0.41 -10.18 3.92
CA PRO A 51 -0.43 -10.97 2.67
C PRO A 51 0.51 -10.42 1.58
N TYR A 52 0.95 -11.26 0.64
CA TYR A 52 1.94 -10.85 -0.36
C TYR A 52 1.28 -10.27 -1.62
N THR A 53 1.84 -9.18 -2.16
CA THR A 53 1.27 -8.49 -3.33
C THR A 53 1.19 -9.41 -4.56
N ASP A 54 2.20 -10.26 -4.77
CA ASP A 54 2.26 -11.25 -5.85
C ASP A 54 1.24 -12.39 -5.72
N GLU A 55 0.62 -12.57 -4.55
CA GLU A 55 -0.47 -13.53 -4.34
C GLU A 55 -1.85 -12.84 -4.36
N VAL A 56 -1.94 -11.61 -3.84
CA VAL A 56 -3.18 -10.83 -3.76
C VAL A 56 -3.65 -10.37 -5.14
N LEU A 57 -2.76 -9.93 -6.02
CA LEU A 57 -3.15 -9.47 -7.36
C LEU A 57 -3.83 -10.58 -8.18
N PRO A 58 -3.25 -11.80 -8.32
CA PRO A 58 -3.94 -12.90 -9.01
C PRO A 58 -5.27 -13.31 -8.34
N GLU A 59 -5.38 -13.21 -7.01
CA GLU A 59 -6.64 -13.47 -6.31
C GLU A 59 -7.73 -12.47 -6.69
N LEU A 60 -7.42 -11.17 -6.67
CA LEU A 60 -8.36 -10.11 -7.04
C LEU A 60 -8.81 -10.24 -8.50
N ALA A 61 -7.89 -10.54 -9.41
CA ALA A 61 -8.21 -10.77 -10.82
C ALA A 61 -9.15 -11.97 -11.01
N ARG A 62 -8.88 -13.10 -10.34
CA ARG A 62 -9.76 -14.29 -10.33
C ARG A 62 -11.15 -14.02 -9.74
N ARG A 63 -11.26 -13.10 -8.80
CA ARG A 63 -12.53 -12.62 -8.24
C ARG A 63 -13.30 -11.68 -9.19
N GLY A 64 -12.76 -11.40 -10.37
CA GLY A 64 -13.40 -10.58 -11.40
C GLY A 64 -13.13 -9.08 -11.27
N VAL A 65 -12.26 -8.65 -10.35
CA VAL A 65 -11.86 -7.24 -10.26
C VAL A 65 -11.10 -6.86 -11.53
N LYS A 66 -11.53 -5.78 -12.18
CA LYS A 66 -10.94 -5.33 -13.46
C LYS A 66 -10.03 -4.12 -13.32
N LYS A 67 -10.32 -3.23 -12.38
CA LYS A 67 -9.59 -1.98 -12.20
C LYS A 67 -9.20 -1.83 -10.75
N ILE A 68 -7.93 -1.53 -10.52
CA ILE A 68 -7.38 -1.25 -9.19
C ILE A 68 -6.50 -0.01 -9.25
N ALA A 69 -6.47 0.72 -8.13
CA ALA A 69 -5.49 1.74 -7.85
C ALA A 69 -4.61 1.23 -6.69
N VAL A 70 -3.30 1.35 -6.82
CA VAL A 70 -2.32 0.86 -5.85
C VAL A 70 -1.57 2.04 -5.26
N LEU A 71 -1.54 2.12 -3.93
CA LEU A 71 -0.79 3.11 -3.16
C LEU A 71 0.26 2.41 -2.29
N CYS A 72 1.44 2.99 -2.18
CA CYS A 72 2.58 2.45 -1.43
C CYS A 72 2.96 3.38 -0.26
N PRO A 73 2.12 3.50 0.80
CA PRO A 73 2.19 4.59 1.77
C PRO A 73 3.24 4.37 2.86
N ALA A 74 3.94 3.23 2.82
CA ALA A 74 5.03 2.91 3.73
C ALA A 74 6.34 3.62 3.33
N PHE A 75 6.39 4.23 2.15
CA PHE A 75 7.49 5.07 1.70
C PHE A 75 6.91 6.33 1.03
N VAL A 76 7.55 7.49 1.22
CA VAL A 76 6.96 8.78 0.87
C VAL A 76 7.41 9.33 -0.48
N ALA A 77 8.37 8.69 -1.12
CA ALA A 77 8.95 9.10 -2.40
C ALA A 77 8.95 7.93 -3.38
N ASP A 78 8.90 8.23 -4.66
CA ASP A 78 9.01 7.19 -5.67
C ASP A 78 10.40 6.55 -5.67
N CYS A 79 10.42 5.24 -5.82
CA CYS A 79 11.62 4.40 -5.78
C CYS A 79 11.45 3.22 -6.73
N LEU A 80 12.44 2.31 -6.72
CA LEU A 80 12.39 1.10 -7.55
C LEU A 80 11.14 0.27 -7.22
N GLU A 81 10.81 0.14 -5.94
CA GLU A 81 9.68 -0.65 -5.45
C GLU A 81 8.33 -0.06 -5.87
N THR A 82 8.23 1.26 -6.13
CA THR A 82 7.00 1.85 -6.66
C THR A 82 6.98 1.81 -8.19
N LEU A 83 7.96 2.42 -8.84
CA LEU A 83 7.94 2.64 -10.29
C LEU A 83 8.11 1.34 -11.07
N GLU A 84 9.05 0.49 -10.67
CA GLU A 84 9.38 -0.74 -11.39
C GLU A 84 8.50 -1.90 -10.91
N GLU A 85 8.53 -2.20 -9.61
CA GLU A 85 7.87 -3.39 -9.09
C GLU A 85 6.34 -3.29 -9.22
N ILE A 86 5.75 -2.13 -8.92
CA ILE A 86 4.30 -1.92 -9.03
C ILE A 86 3.91 -1.31 -10.39
N GLY A 87 4.52 -0.20 -10.77
CA GLY A 87 4.15 0.57 -11.96
C GLY A 87 4.35 -0.19 -13.28
N ILE A 88 5.34 -1.11 -13.33
CA ILE A 88 5.64 -1.89 -14.53
C ILE A 88 5.28 -3.36 -14.31
N ARG A 89 5.99 -4.06 -13.42
CA ARG A 89 5.87 -5.52 -13.30
C ARG A 89 4.50 -5.96 -12.79
N ALA A 90 3.98 -5.34 -11.74
CA ALA A 90 2.66 -5.67 -11.24
C ALA A 90 1.56 -5.28 -12.23
N ALA A 91 1.71 -4.16 -12.95
CA ALA A 91 0.75 -3.74 -13.98
C ALA A 91 0.70 -4.73 -15.17
N GLU A 92 1.87 -5.23 -15.59
CA GLU A 92 1.95 -6.30 -16.59
C GLU A 92 1.30 -7.60 -16.08
N GLN A 93 1.63 -8.00 -14.85
CA GLN A 93 1.06 -9.20 -14.23
C GLN A 93 -0.45 -9.10 -14.11
N TRP A 94 -0.97 -7.95 -13.68
CA TRP A 94 -2.39 -7.68 -13.56
C TRP A 94 -3.13 -7.88 -14.88
N THR A 95 -2.56 -7.38 -15.97
CA THR A 95 -3.13 -7.56 -17.31
C THR A 95 -3.10 -9.02 -17.74
N LYS A 96 -1.99 -9.73 -17.48
CA LYS A 96 -1.85 -11.18 -17.77
C LYS A 96 -2.86 -12.02 -16.99
N ASP A 97 -3.19 -11.63 -15.76
CA ASP A 97 -4.16 -12.33 -14.90
C ASP A 97 -5.62 -12.01 -15.25
N GLY A 98 -5.89 -11.18 -16.26
CA GLY A 98 -7.24 -10.83 -16.72
C GLY A 98 -7.83 -9.57 -16.08
N GLY A 99 -7.00 -8.81 -15.35
CA GLY A 99 -7.26 -7.42 -15.01
C GLY A 99 -7.18 -6.50 -16.24
N VAL A 100 -7.70 -5.28 -16.11
CA VAL A 100 -7.74 -4.27 -17.19
C VAL A 100 -6.83 -3.09 -16.88
N THR A 101 -6.88 -2.58 -15.65
CA THR A 101 -6.08 -1.41 -15.25
C THR A 101 -5.54 -1.59 -13.84
N LEU A 102 -4.23 -1.44 -13.69
CA LEU A 102 -3.56 -1.18 -12.41
C LEU A 102 -2.96 0.21 -12.51
N GLU A 103 -3.48 1.14 -11.72
CA GLU A 103 -2.98 2.50 -11.65
C GLU A 103 -2.12 2.67 -10.40
N LEU A 104 -0.83 2.96 -10.58
CA LEU A 104 0.04 3.36 -9.49
C LEU A 104 -0.30 4.80 -9.10
N ILE A 105 -0.75 4.99 -7.86
CA ILE A 105 -0.91 6.33 -7.28
C ILE A 105 0.49 6.86 -6.93
N PRO A 106 0.87 8.05 -7.41
CA PRO A 106 2.18 8.62 -7.11
C PRO A 106 2.44 8.75 -5.62
N SER A 107 3.69 8.56 -5.23
CA SER A 107 4.14 8.86 -3.88
C SER A 107 3.99 10.36 -3.57
N LEU A 108 4.05 10.71 -2.28
CA LEU A 108 3.94 12.11 -1.85
C LEU A 108 5.02 13.00 -2.46
N ASN A 109 6.21 12.45 -2.69
CA ASN A 109 7.34 13.15 -3.32
C ASN A 109 7.56 14.53 -2.69
N SER A 110 7.61 15.58 -3.50
CA SER A 110 7.75 16.98 -3.07
C SER A 110 6.40 17.72 -2.99
N HIS A 111 5.29 16.99 -2.90
CA HIS A 111 3.96 17.63 -2.87
C HIS A 111 3.88 18.65 -1.71
N PRO A 112 3.45 19.90 -1.96
CA PRO A 112 3.47 20.96 -0.94
C PRO A 112 2.79 20.58 0.37
N ALA A 113 1.63 19.91 0.30
CA ALA A 113 0.92 19.45 1.49
C ALA A 113 1.71 18.45 2.34
N TRP A 114 2.58 17.63 1.74
CA TRP A 114 3.47 16.73 2.48
C TRP A 114 4.60 17.50 3.14
N VAL A 115 5.22 18.45 2.42
CA VAL A 115 6.23 19.35 2.99
C VAL A 115 5.68 20.10 4.21
N ASP A 116 4.48 20.68 4.07
CA ASP A 116 3.79 21.37 5.17
C ASP A 116 3.50 20.43 6.34
N ALA A 117 3.09 19.18 6.06
CA ALA A 117 2.86 18.18 7.11
C ALA A 117 4.14 17.86 7.89
N VAL A 118 5.28 17.67 7.21
CA VAL A 118 6.58 17.43 7.84
C VAL A 118 7.03 18.63 8.68
N VAL A 119 6.89 19.86 8.15
CA VAL A 119 7.22 21.09 8.89
C VAL A 119 6.36 21.19 10.15
N ASN A 120 5.07 20.89 10.05
CA ASN A 120 4.17 20.90 11.20
C ASN A 120 4.51 19.82 12.23
N LEU A 121 4.95 18.63 11.79
CA LEU A 121 5.43 17.59 12.70
C LEU A 121 6.72 18.01 13.42
N ALA A 122 7.68 18.59 12.68
CA ALA A 122 8.97 19.04 13.22
C ALA A 122 8.86 20.27 14.13
N ARG A 123 7.74 21.01 14.11
CA ARG A 123 7.47 22.13 15.03
C ARG A 123 6.70 21.73 16.29
N ARG A 124 6.20 20.49 16.36
CA ARG A 124 5.45 19.97 17.52
C ARG A 124 6.35 19.39 18.61
N VAL A 125 7.67 19.44 18.43
CA VAL A 125 8.68 19.07 19.42
C VAL A 125 8.83 20.14 20.47
#